data_AF-A0A7Y2GKZ8-F1
#
_entry.id   AF-A0A7Y2GKZ8-F1
#
_cell.length_a   1.000
_cell.length_b   1.000
_cell.length_c   1.000
_cell.angle_alpha   90.00
_cell.angle_beta   90.00
_cell.angle_gamma   90.00
#
_symmetry.space_group_name_H-M   'P 1'
#
loop_
_entity.id
_entity.type
_entity.pdbx_description
1 polymer ?
#
loop_
_entity_poly.entity_id
_entity_poly.type
_entity_poly.pdbx_seq_one_letter_code
_entity_poly.pdbx_strand_id
1 'polypeptide(L)'
;MRTTLRSGVALVVATLVTSLLAVAPASAAAKCNGQLATITGTSGDDVIYGTPGRDVINAFAGNDTIYGYRGNDVICGGNGNDIIRGGKGNDLVIGGNGVDQIRGGLDDDDLRGTNGTGSISGGGGVDRCVRAATITQCENDGGAIPPPPPPPPPPPDDSCSHQVNALLVPQCGAWFGTTSRQSSGLSLADQEQILGDQFGAVRLYKEGNALFFNNTEQRWHDEGRHLVVSWKITQSSRNGVKPWVRVANGEFDDLVRRVARDIRDNGYPILFSLHHEPEDNVPSFGSNADYRRMFRHVHSIMEPIAPQQLVWFVNYRGWSTGPATQIEAMYPGDDVLDWISWNPYNWWGCHSTGRWKSMKEQARYFYDWARANHPNKPLFIGETGATEDWANPGRKAQWMRDMAQTIEEDYPRVRGVVWFQHTVASGFCNRIWQSSTSSRNAMRDIIADPYYGG
;
A
#
# COMPACT_ATOMS: atom_id res chain seq x y z
N MET A 1 -73.77 7.00 -42.54
CA MET A 1 -72.31 7.06 -42.74
C MET A 1 -71.64 6.70 -41.41
N ARG A 2 -70.68 5.77 -41.45
CA ARG A 2 -69.42 5.63 -40.65
C ARG A 2 -69.35 6.42 -39.32
N THR A 3 -68.93 5.90 -38.16
CA THR A 3 -67.94 4.84 -37.86
C THR A 3 -67.98 4.49 -36.36
N THR A 4 -67.74 3.21 -36.07
CA THR A 4 -67.46 2.47 -34.81
C THR A 4 -66.25 2.99 -34.00
N LEU A 5 -65.97 2.71 -32.71
CA LEU A 5 -65.92 1.45 -31.92
C LEU A 5 -65.94 1.77 -30.40
N ARG A 6 -66.78 1.08 -29.58
CA ARG A 6 -66.48 -0.04 -28.63
C ARG A 6 -65.64 0.32 -27.39
N SER A 7 -65.77 -0.32 -26.22
CA SER A 7 -66.79 -1.06 -25.44
C SER A 7 -66.01 -1.45 -24.16
N GLY A 8 -66.60 -1.28 -22.98
CA GLY A 8 -65.91 -1.34 -21.68
C GLY A 8 -65.41 -2.71 -21.22
N VAL A 9 -64.82 -2.74 -20.02
CA VAL A 9 -64.61 -3.94 -19.19
C VAL A 9 -64.57 -3.54 -17.71
N ALA A 10 -65.28 -4.30 -16.88
CA ALA A 10 -65.17 -4.33 -15.42
C ALA A 10 -64.38 -5.57 -14.97
N LEU A 11 -63.70 -5.43 -13.82
CA LEU A 11 -63.27 -6.47 -12.87
C LEU A 11 -62.08 -7.40 -13.26
N VAL A 12 -60.99 -7.34 -12.49
CA VAL A 12 -60.54 -8.34 -11.49
C VAL A 12 -59.14 -7.93 -11.02
N VAL A 13 -58.99 -7.65 -9.72
CA VAL A 13 -57.72 -7.44 -9.05
C VAL A 13 -57.11 -8.80 -8.73
N ALA A 14 -56.07 -9.19 -9.46
CA ALA A 14 -55.08 -10.20 -9.05
C ALA A 14 -53.90 -10.18 -10.04
N THR A 15 -52.85 -9.43 -9.74
CA THR A 15 -51.56 -9.57 -10.42
C THR A 15 -50.46 -9.78 -9.38
N LEU A 16 -50.22 -11.06 -9.13
CA LEU A 16 -48.91 -11.72 -9.05
C LEU A 16 -47.76 -10.89 -8.47
N VAL A 17 -47.41 -11.22 -7.23
CA VAL A 17 -46.03 -11.15 -6.74
C VAL A 17 -45.24 -12.20 -7.53
N THR A 18 -44.60 -11.80 -8.62
CA THR A 18 -43.47 -12.56 -9.18
C THR A 18 -42.21 -12.09 -8.48
N SER A 19 -41.81 -12.87 -7.49
CA SER A 19 -40.47 -12.97 -6.95
C SER A 19 -39.40 -12.88 -8.04
N LEU A 20 -38.51 -11.89 -7.92
CA LEU A 20 -37.26 -11.79 -8.65
C LEU A 20 -36.30 -12.86 -8.09
N LEU A 21 -36.52 -14.12 -8.44
CA LEU A 21 -35.60 -15.23 -8.16
C LEU A 21 -34.95 -15.66 -9.48
N ALA A 22 -33.62 -15.63 -9.46
CA ALA A 22 -32.70 -16.35 -10.34
C ALA A 22 -32.74 -16.05 -11.84
N VAL A 23 -31.87 -15.14 -12.28
CA VAL A 23 -31.15 -15.30 -13.55
C VAL A 23 -29.69 -14.89 -13.34
N ALA A 24 -28.84 -15.84 -12.95
CA ALA A 24 -27.45 -15.83 -13.41
C ALA A 24 -27.42 -16.73 -14.65
N PRO A 25 -27.50 -16.21 -15.89
CA PRO A 25 -27.71 -17.09 -17.02
C PRO A 25 -26.35 -17.43 -17.63
N ALA A 26 -25.91 -18.69 -17.49
CA ALA A 26 -25.03 -19.41 -18.43
C ALA A 26 -23.61 -18.87 -18.79
N SER A 27 -23.30 -17.58 -18.71
CA SER A 27 -22.04 -16.97 -19.19
C SER A 27 -20.85 -17.24 -18.28
N ALA A 28 -21.09 -17.37 -16.98
CA ALA A 28 -20.08 -17.67 -15.96
C ALA A 28 -19.57 -19.12 -16.05
N ALA A 29 -20.49 -20.09 -16.04
CA ALA A 29 -20.16 -21.51 -16.12
C ALA A 29 -19.54 -21.90 -17.47
N ALA A 30 -19.91 -21.22 -18.56
CA ALA A 30 -19.28 -21.41 -19.87
C ALA A 30 -17.80 -20.98 -19.89
N LYS A 31 -17.43 -19.94 -19.13
CA LYS A 31 -16.02 -19.50 -18.99
C LYS A 31 -15.20 -20.48 -18.15
N CYS A 32 -15.80 -21.08 -17.12
CA CYS A 32 -15.14 -22.09 -16.26
C CYS A 32 -14.99 -23.47 -16.90
N ASN A 33 -15.57 -23.73 -18.07
CA ASN A 33 -15.40 -25.00 -18.81
C ASN A 33 -14.15 -25.03 -19.71
N GLY A 34 -13.18 -24.14 -19.48
CA GLY A 34 -11.85 -24.19 -20.11
C GLY A 34 -11.78 -23.72 -21.58
N GLN A 35 -12.87 -23.21 -22.17
CA GLN A 35 -12.87 -22.82 -23.59
C GLN A 35 -12.35 -21.39 -23.85
N LEU A 36 -12.14 -20.56 -22.81
CA LEU A 36 -11.80 -19.12 -22.94
C LEU A 36 -10.91 -18.59 -21.80
N ALA A 37 -10.17 -19.44 -21.08
CA ALA A 37 -9.29 -18.99 -19.99
C ALA A 37 -8.01 -18.35 -20.53
N THR A 38 -7.64 -17.17 -20.01
CA THR A 38 -6.34 -16.52 -20.27
C THR A 38 -5.24 -17.15 -19.45
N ILE A 39 -5.58 -17.73 -18.29
CA ILE A 39 -4.65 -18.38 -17.37
C ILE A 39 -5.26 -19.72 -16.91
N THR A 40 -4.51 -20.80 -17.08
CA THR A 40 -4.96 -22.16 -16.74
C THR A 40 -3.98 -22.85 -15.80
N GLY A 41 -4.51 -23.43 -14.72
CA GLY A 41 -3.80 -24.38 -13.86
C GLY A 41 -3.71 -25.77 -14.47
N THR A 42 -3.39 -26.73 -13.62
CA THR A 42 -3.21 -28.15 -13.90
C THR A 42 -4.24 -28.96 -13.12
N SER A 43 -4.12 -30.29 -13.09
CA SER A 43 -5.00 -31.13 -12.27
C SER A 43 -4.45 -31.39 -10.86
N GLY A 44 -3.45 -30.65 -10.43
CA GLY A 44 -2.89 -30.73 -9.08
C GLY A 44 -2.84 -29.35 -8.42
N ASP A 45 -2.40 -29.30 -7.17
CA ASP A 45 -2.35 -28.07 -6.37
C ASP A 45 -1.46 -27.01 -7.04
N ASP A 46 -2.07 -25.91 -7.49
CA ASP A 46 -1.41 -24.82 -8.19
C ASP A 46 -1.39 -23.52 -7.38
N VAL A 47 -0.41 -22.67 -7.71
CA VAL A 47 -0.40 -21.28 -7.26
C VAL A 47 -0.47 -20.38 -8.49
N ILE A 48 -1.60 -19.70 -8.65
CA ILE A 48 -1.94 -18.94 -9.84
C ILE A 48 -2.01 -17.45 -9.54
N TYR A 49 -1.38 -16.68 -10.42
CA TYR A 49 -1.31 -15.23 -10.35
C TYR A 49 -1.93 -14.65 -11.62
N GLY A 50 -2.98 -13.86 -11.43
CA GLY A 50 -3.54 -12.97 -12.44
C GLY A 50 -2.59 -11.82 -12.77
N THR A 51 -3.11 -10.90 -13.56
CA THR A 51 -2.45 -9.69 -14.04
C THR A 51 -3.16 -8.47 -13.43
N PRO A 52 -2.66 -7.24 -13.65
CA PRO A 52 -3.41 -6.05 -13.27
C PRO A 52 -4.63 -5.75 -14.16
N GLY A 53 -4.87 -6.54 -15.20
CA GLY A 53 -5.98 -6.38 -16.14
C GLY A 53 -7.00 -7.51 -16.01
N ARG A 54 -8.09 -7.41 -16.78
CA ARG A 54 -9.16 -8.41 -16.74
C ARG A 54 -8.67 -9.81 -17.14
N ASP A 55 -8.79 -10.75 -16.23
CA ASP A 55 -8.41 -12.14 -16.40
C ASP A 55 -9.58 -13.13 -16.46
N VAL A 56 -9.31 -14.27 -17.08
CA VAL A 56 -10.16 -15.46 -16.99
C VAL A 56 -9.27 -16.62 -16.52
N ILE A 57 -9.40 -16.96 -15.25
CA ILE A 57 -8.56 -17.95 -14.56
C ILE A 57 -9.34 -19.25 -14.35
N ASN A 58 -8.74 -20.38 -14.72
CA ASN A 58 -9.29 -21.71 -14.41
C ASN A 58 -8.21 -22.63 -13.82
N ALA A 59 -8.32 -22.95 -12.53
CA ALA A 59 -7.32 -23.75 -11.83
C ALA A 59 -7.55 -25.27 -11.94
N PHE A 60 -8.75 -25.69 -12.37
CA PHE A 60 -9.17 -27.08 -12.59
C PHE A 60 -9.30 -27.93 -11.34
N ALA A 61 -8.30 -28.71 -10.94
CA ALA A 61 -8.44 -29.65 -9.84
C ALA A 61 -7.17 -29.60 -9.01
N GLY A 62 -7.28 -29.80 -7.69
CA GLY A 62 -6.20 -29.51 -6.77
C GLY A 62 -6.69 -28.57 -5.69
N ASN A 63 -5.91 -28.42 -4.62
CA ASN A 63 -6.14 -27.36 -3.64
C ASN A 63 -5.35 -26.13 -4.09
N ASP A 64 -6.01 -25.25 -4.81
CA ASP A 64 -5.35 -24.16 -5.52
C ASP A 64 -5.27 -22.90 -4.67
N THR A 65 -4.26 -22.07 -4.92
CA THR A 65 -4.17 -20.71 -4.38
C THR A 65 -4.16 -19.72 -5.54
N ILE A 66 -5.21 -18.91 -5.65
CA ILE A 66 -5.46 -18.02 -6.79
C ILE A 66 -5.55 -16.56 -6.33
N TYR A 67 -4.83 -15.69 -7.02
CA TYR A 67 -4.87 -14.24 -6.84
C TYR A 67 -5.23 -13.58 -8.18
N GLY A 68 -6.39 -12.93 -8.28
CA GLY A 68 -6.81 -12.19 -9.49
C GLY A 68 -6.06 -10.88 -9.67
N TYR A 69 -5.85 -10.15 -8.57
CA TYR A 69 -5.24 -8.82 -8.49
C TYR A 69 -6.17 -7.69 -8.92
N ARG A 70 -5.99 -7.07 -10.08
CA ARG A 70 -6.81 -5.93 -10.50
C ARG A 70 -7.52 -6.30 -11.79
N GLY A 71 -8.70 -5.74 -11.99
CA GLY A 71 -9.50 -6.01 -13.17
C GLY A 71 -10.82 -6.68 -12.81
N ASN A 72 -11.72 -6.79 -13.78
CA ASN A 72 -13.02 -7.45 -13.56
C ASN A 72 -12.91 -8.92 -13.95
N ASP A 73 -12.37 -9.73 -13.04
CA ASP A 73 -11.91 -11.07 -13.32
C ASP A 73 -13.03 -12.10 -13.37
N VAL A 74 -12.73 -13.23 -14.00
CA VAL A 74 -13.54 -14.45 -13.88
C VAL A 74 -12.63 -15.56 -13.38
N ILE A 75 -12.82 -15.97 -12.13
CA ILE A 75 -11.97 -16.95 -11.45
C ILE A 75 -12.75 -18.22 -11.17
N CYS A 76 -12.19 -19.35 -11.57
CA CYS A 76 -12.74 -20.68 -11.33
C CYS A 76 -11.70 -21.51 -10.58
N GLY A 77 -11.97 -21.84 -9.31
CA GLY A 77 -11.12 -22.72 -8.48
C GLY A 77 -11.17 -24.14 -9.01
N GLY A 78 -12.36 -24.73 -9.02
CA GLY A 78 -12.60 -26.01 -9.66
C GLY A 78 -12.85 -27.10 -8.62
N ASN A 79 -12.08 -28.19 -8.60
CA ASN A 79 -12.25 -29.27 -7.62
C ASN A 79 -11.12 -29.24 -6.60
N GLY A 80 -11.44 -29.13 -5.32
CA GLY A 80 -10.49 -29.17 -4.22
C GLY A 80 -10.80 -28.07 -3.22
N ASN A 81 -9.96 -27.90 -2.20
CA ASN A 81 -10.16 -26.86 -1.21
C ASN A 81 -9.30 -25.65 -1.60
N ASP A 82 -9.92 -24.66 -2.24
CA ASP A 82 -9.18 -23.56 -2.84
C ASP A 82 -9.07 -22.34 -1.93
N ILE A 83 -8.03 -21.53 -2.12
CA ILE A 83 -7.89 -20.19 -1.55
C ILE A 83 -7.92 -19.20 -2.70
N ILE A 84 -8.95 -18.36 -2.77
CA ILE A 84 -9.19 -17.46 -3.90
C ILE A 84 -9.33 -16.03 -3.40
N ARG A 85 -8.59 -15.13 -4.04
CA ARG A 85 -8.73 -13.67 -3.88
C ARG A 85 -9.01 -13.06 -5.24
N GLY A 86 -10.17 -12.43 -5.41
CA GLY A 86 -10.50 -11.65 -6.61
C GLY A 86 -9.54 -10.47 -6.75
N GLY A 87 -9.59 -9.60 -5.75
CA GLY A 87 -8.76 -8.41 -5.64
C GLY A 87 -9.62 -7.19 -5.90
N LYS A 88 -9.16 -6.25 -6.72
CA LYS A 88 -9.92 -5.06 -7.05
C LYS A 88 -10.59 -5.19 -8.41
N GLY A 89 -11.86 -4.84 -8.43
CA GLY A 89 -12.70 -4.82 -9.62
C GLY A 89 -13.96 -5.63 -9.36
N ASN A 90 -14.92 -5.55 -10.27
CA ASN A 90 -16.14 -6.33 -10.14
C ASN A 90 -15.87 -7.77 -10.60
N ASP A 91 -15.51 -8.64 -9.66
CA ASP A 91 -15.08 -10.00 -9.93
C ASP A 91 -16.25 -10.99 -9.95
N LEU A 92 -16.08 -12.04 -10.75
CA LEU A 92 -16.90 -13.24 -10.68
C LEU A 92 -16.02 -14.39 -10.21
N VAL A 93 -16.22 -14.83 -8.97
CA VAL A 93 -15.45 -15.92 -8.38
C VAL A 93 -16.33 -17.14 -8.16
N ILE A 94 -15.93 -18.27 -8.73
CA ILE A 94 -16.55 -19.58 -8.54
C ILE A 94 -15.53 -20.49 -7.88
N GLY A 95 -15.72 -20.79 -6.59
CA GLY A 95 -14.85 -21.72 -5.85
C GLY A 95 -14.86 -23.11 -6.47
N GLY A 96 -16.05 -23.60 -6.82
CA GLY A 96 -16.21 -24.97 -7.31
C GLY A 96 -16.34 -25.96 -6.15
N ASN A 97 -16.07 -27.24 -6.38
CA ASN A 97 -16.32 -28.30 -5.41
C ASN A 97 -15.24 -28.35 -4.33
N GLY A 98 -15.63 -28.21 -3.06
CA GLY A 98 -14.74 -28.40 -1.93
C GLY A 98 -15.00 -27.37 -0.83
N VAL A 99 -14.06 -27.24 0.10
CA VAL A 99 -14.09 -26.27 1.20
C VAL A 99 -13.20 -25.10 0.84
N ASP A 100 -13.79 -24.09 0.19
CA ASP A 100 -13.03 -22.97 -0.37
C ASP A 100 -12.97 -21.77 0.59
N GLN A 101 -11.91 -20.98 0.49
CA GLN A 101 -11.77 -19.68 1.12
C GLN A 101 -11.76 -18.61 0.03
N ILE A 102 -12.87 -17.89 -0.12
CA ILE A 102 -13.05 -16.87 -1.15
C ILE A 102 -13.08 -15.48 -0.50
N ARG A 103 -12.27 -14.57 -1.03
CA ARG A 103 -12.37 -13.13 -0.77
C ARG A 103 -12.57 -12.41 -2.09
N GLY A 104 -13.62 -11.59 -2.19
CA GLY A 104 -13.87 -10.73 -3.34
C GLY A 104 -12.80 -9.65 -3.44
N GLY A 105 -12.87 -8.65 -2.58
CA GLY A 105 -11.82 -7.67 -2.39
C GLY A 105 -12.39 -6.26 -2.38
N LEU A 106 -12.08 -5.43 -3.36
CA LEU A 106 -12.68 -4.10 -3.52
C LEU A 106 -13.61 -4.09 -4.74
N ASP A 107 -14.64 -3.24 -4.66
CA ASP A 107 -15.71 -3.07 -5.66
C ASP A 107 -16.77 -4.19 -5.54
N ASP A 108 -17.72 -4.29 -6.49
CA ASP A 108 -18.92 -5.12 -6.32
C ASP A 108 -18.73 -6.53 -6.91
N ASP A 109 -18.65 -7.54 -6.05
CA ASP A 109 -18.30 -8.91 -6.47
C ASP A 109 -19.49 -9.91 -6.53
N ASP A 110 -19.43 -10.90 -7.43
CA ASP A 110 -20.30 -12.09 -7.45
C ASP A 110 -19.51 -13.34 -7.04
N LEU A 111 -19.64 -13.72 -5.77
CA LEU A 111 -18.88 -14.79 -5.13
C LEU A 111 -19.74 -16.04 -4.94
N ARG A 112 -19.28 -17.17 -5.46
CA ARG A 112 -20.05 -18.43 -5.46
C ARG A 112 -19.21 -19.57 -4.93
N GLY A 113 -19.50 -20.00 -3.70
CA GLY A 113 -18.97 -21.24 -3.14
C GLY A 113 -19.98 -22.39 -3.26
N THR A 114 -19.48 -23.62 -3.21
CA THR A 114 -20.36 -24.81 -3.13
C THR A 114 -20.66 -25.20 -1.68
N ASN A 115 -21.22 -26.40 -1.47
CA ASN A 115 -21.77 -26.88 -0.21
C ASN A 115 -20.72 -27.20 0.88
N GLY A 116 -19.43 -26.89 0.66
CA GLY A 116 -18.41 -27.02 1.68
C GLY A 116 -18.55 -25.99 2.80
N THR A 117 -17.99 -26.29 3.97
CA THR A 117 -17.92 -25.38 5.13
C THR A 117 -16.90 -24.24 4.94
N GLY A 118 -16.69 -23.80 3.70
CA GLY A 118 -15.74 -22.76 3.32
C GLY A 118 -16.14 -21.38 3.82
N SER A 119 -15.25 -20.40 3.68
CA SER A 119 -15.53 -18.98 4.01
C SER A 119 -15.65 -18.16 2.74
N ILE A 120 -16.65 -17.26 2.68
CA ILE A 120 -16.79 -16.27 1.62
C ILE A 120 -16.92 -14.89 2.29
N SER A 121 -15.96 -14.02 2.02
CA SER A 121 -15.95 -12.61 2.41
C SER A 121 -16.03 -11.75 1.15
N GLY A 122 -16.98 -10.81 1.13
CA GLY A 122 -17.15 -9.88 0.01
C GLY A 122 -15.99 -8.89 -0.05
N GLY A 123 -15.73 -8.24 1.08
CA GLY A 123 -14.72 -7.18 1.17
C GLY A 123 -15.40 -5.82 1.21
N GLY A 124 -14.85 -4.84 0.49
CA GLY A 124 -15.42 -3.51 0.38
C GLY A 124 -16.21 -3.36 -0.92
N GLY A 125 -17.49 -3.04 -0.84
CA GLY A 125 -18.37 -2.98 -2.01
C GLY A 125 -19.76 -3.48 -1.65
N VAL A 126 -20.61 -3.68 -2.66
CA VAL A 126 -21.92 -4.34 -2.53
C VAL A 126 -21.85 -5.72 -3.16
N ASP A 127 -21.50 -6.70 -2.34
CA ASP A 127 -21.19 -8.05 -2.81
C ASP A 127 -22.40 -8.99 -2.82
N ARG A 128 -22.39 -9.91 -3.79
CA ARG A 128 -23.36 -11.00 -3.92
C ARG A 128 -22.71 -12.34 -3.62
N CYS A 129 -22.96 -12.88 -2.43
CA CYS A 129 -22.51 -14.22 -2.04
C CYS A 129 -23.57 -15.29 -2.25
N VAL A 130 -23.17 -16.42 -2.85
CA VAL A 130 -23.99 -17.63 -2.96
C VAL A 130 -23.26 -18.79 -2.31
N ARG A 131 -23.91 -19.41 -1.31
CA ARG A 131 -23.48 -20.68 -0.70
C ARG A 131 -24.60 -21.68 -0.87
N ALA A 132 -24.32 -22.86 -1.42
CA ALA A 132 -25.25 -24.00 -1.36
C ALA A 132 -26.73 -23.69 -1.68
N ALA A 133 -26.99 -23.06 -2.84
CA ALA A 133 -28.32 -22.61 -3.29
C ALA A 133 -29.05 -21.59 -2.38
N THR A 134 -28.40 -21.12 -1.32
CA THR A 134 -28.87 -20.02 -0.47
C THR A 134 -28.09 -18.76 -0.85
N ILE A 135 -28.80 -17.73 -1.31
CA ILE A 135 -28.22 -16.41 -1.52
C ILE A 135 -28.22 -15.73 -0.15
N THR A 136 -27.04 -15.38 0.35
CA THR A 136 -26.88 -14.67 1.63
C THR A 136 -26.00 -13.46 1.40
N GLN A 137 -26.24 -12.36 2.11
CA GLN A 137 -25.26 -11.26 2.18
C GLN A 137 -23.95 -11.81 2.74
N CYS A 138 -22.81 -11.40 2.18
CA CYS A 138 -21.50 -11.90 2.60
C CYS A 138 -21.24 -11.61 4.09
N GLU A 139 -20.42 -12.45 4.74
CA GLU A 139 -19.91 -12.14 6.07
C GLU A 139 -18.98 -10.93 5.92
N ASN A 140 -19.45 -9.74 6.34
CA ASN A 140 -18.60 -8.56 6.39
C ASN A 140 -17.59 -8.76 7.53
N ASP A 141 -16.30 -8.66 7.22
CA ASP A 141 -15.21 -8.82 8.19
C ASP A 141 -15.15 -7.64 9.18
N GLY A 142 -16.12 -7.50 10.08
CA GLY A 142 -16.02 -6.90 11.42
C GLY A 142 -15.39 -5.51 11.59
N GLY A 143 -15.06 -4.77 10.54
CA GLY A 143 -14.65 -3.37 10.62
C GLY A 143 -15.91 -2.53 10.77
N ALA A 144 -16.06 -1.84 11.90
CA ALA A 144 -17.10 -0.83 12.04
C ALA A 144 -17.13 0.05 10.78
N ILE A 145 -18.29 0.16 10.15
CA ILE A 145 -18.54 1.17 9.11
C ILE A 145 -18.23 2.51 9.79
N PRO A 146 -17.15 3.23 9.42
CA PRO A 146 -17.01 4.61 9.86
C PRO A 146 -18.23 5.38 9.32
N PRO A 147 -18.69 6.45 9.99
CA PRO A 147 -19.75 7.30 9.44
C PRO A 147 -19.42 7.63 7.98
N PRO A 148 -20.43 7.65 7.08
CA PRO A 148 -20.18 7.70 5.66
C PRO A 148 -19.23 8.86 5.36
N PRO A 149 -18.07 8.60 4.73
CA PRO A 149 -17.29 9.68 4.17
C PRO A 149 -18.18 10.44 3.17
N PRO A 150 -17.87 11.72 2.87
CA PRO A 150 -18.48 12.39 1.72
C PRO A 150 -18.44 11.46 0.50
N PRO A 151 -19.46 11.53 -0.38
CA PRO A 151 -19.67 10.55 -1.45
C PRO A 151 -18.34 10.26 -2.16
N PRO A 152 -18.03 8.97 -2.42
CA PRO A 152 -16.79 8.62 -3.07
C PRO A 152 -16.70 9.41 -4.38
N PRO A 153 -15.51 9.93 -4.75
CA PRO A 153 -15.27 10.25 -6.14
C PRO A 153 -15.64 9.00 -6.97
N PRO A 154 -16.12 9.18 -8.22
CA PRO A 154 -16.47 8.06 -9.09
C PRO A 154 -15.37 6.99 -9.10
N PRO A 155 -15.70 5.71 -9.40
CA PRO A 155 -14.68 4.65 -9.52
C PRO A 155 -13.53 5.18 -10.39
N PRO A 156 -12.28 4.76 -10.15
CA PRO A 156 -11.16 5.16 -10.99
C PRO A 156 -11.41 4.59 -12.38
N ASP A 157 -12.14 5.36 -13.17
CA ASP A 157 -11.81 5.62 -14.55
C ASP A 157 -10.28 5.79 -14.59
N ASP A 158 -9.65 5.11 -15.55
CA ASP A 158 -8.26 5.29 -15.95
C ASP A 158 -7.87 6.79 -16.22
N SER A 159 -8.81 7.73 -16.05
CA SER A 159 -8.67 9.19 -16.07
C SER A 159 -8.17 9.84 -14.79
N CYS A 160 -8.02 9.11 -13.68
CA CYS A 160 -7.53 9.76 -12.47
C CYS A 160 -6.07 10.20 -12.67
N SER A 161 -5.85 11.51 -12.78
CA SER A 161 -4.51 12.06 -12.86
C SER A 161 -3.80 11.82 -11.52
N HIS A 162 -2.64 11.15 -11.52
CA HIS A 162 -1.72 11.06 -10.37
C HIS A 162 -1.13 12.41 -9.94
N GLN A 163 -1.74 13.52 -10.38
CA GLN A 163 -1.43 14.85 -9.88
C GLN A 163 -1.57 14.86 -8.37
N VAL A 164 -0.53 15.42 -7.75
CA VAL A 164 -0.47 15.62 -6.32
C VAL A 164 -0.90 17.04 -5.95
N ASN A 165 -1.45 17.21 -4.76
CA ASN A 165 -1.67 18.53 -4.19
C ASN A 165 -0.35 19.14 -3.66
N ALA A 166 -0.43 20.34 -3.07
CA ALA A 166 0.74 21.02 -2.48
C ALA A 166 1.42 20.23 -1.34
N LEU A 167 0.70 19.28 -0.72
CA LEU A 167 1.24 18.37 0.29
C LEU A 167 1.77 17.07 -0.33
N LEU A 168 1.91 17.00 -1.66
CA LEU A 168 2.37 15.80 -2.38
C LEU A 168 1.45 14.58 -2.20
N VAL A 169 0.17 14.80 -1.86
CA VAL A 169 -0.83 13.73 -1.77
C VAL A 169 -1.46 13.55 -3.15
N PRO A 170 -1.37 12.37 -3.77
CA PRO A 170 -2.02 12.10 -5.05
C PRO A 170 -3.55 12.09 -4.88
N GLN A 171 -4.31 12.42 -5.93
CA GLN A 171 -5.78 12.41 -5.89
C GLN A 171 -6.36 11.00 -5.74
N CYS A 172 -5.74 10.01 -6.37
CA CYS A 172 -6.01 8.57 -6.23
C CYS A 172 -4.70 7.80 -6.10
N GLY A 173 -4.79 6.54 -5.68
CA GLY A 173 -3.62 5.68 -5.62
C GLY A 173 -2.55 6.15 -4.62
N ALA A 174 -1.35 5.66 -4.84
CA ALA A 174 -0.16 6.02 -4.09
C ALA A 174 1.02 6.21 -5.06
N TRP A 175 1.97 7.10 -4.75
CA TRP A 175 3.24 7.07 -5.49
C TRP A 175 4.12 5.92 -4.99
N PHE A 176 4.92 5.32 -5.88
CA PHE A 176 5.89 4.29 -5.51
C PHE A 176 7.32 4.79 -5.74
N GLY A 177 8.10 4.77 -4.66
CA GLY A 177 9.46 5.28 -4.61
C GLY A 177 10.50 4.24 -4.24
N THR A 178 11.77 4.63 -4.35
CA THR A 178 12.91 3.85 -3.86
C THR A 178 13.87 4.73 -3.08
N THR A 179 14.76 4.13 -2.30
CA THR A 179 15.85 4.87 -1.66
C THR A 179 16.97 5.21 -2.65
N SER A 180 17.55 6.40 -2.54
CA SER A 180 18.76 6.79 -3.28
C SER A 180 20.03 6.08 -2.79
N ARG A 181 19.96 5.36 -1.66
CA ARG A 181 21.13 4.88 -0.94
C ARG A 181 21.84 3.78 -1.73
N GLN A 182 23.04 4.14 -2.18
CA GLN A 182 23.98 3.40 -3.06
C GLN A 182 24.70 2.23 -2.38
N SER A 183 24.24 1.75 -1.23
CA SER A 183 24.92 0.64 -0.52
C SER A 183 24.90 -0.66 -1.31
N SER A 184 24.02 -0.73 -2.32
CA SER A 184 23.95 -1.80 -3.29
C SER A 184 25.10 -1.83 -4.31
N GLY A 185 25.85 -0.73 -4.43
CA GLY A 185 26.73 -0.47 -5.57
C GLY A 185 25.99 -0.10 -6.87
N LEU A 186 24.65 -0.06 -6.85
CA LEU A 186 23.82 0.33 -7.99
C LEU A 186 23.33 1.77 -7.81
N SER A 187 23.47 2.58 -8.86
CA SER A 187 22.85 3.89 -8.94
C SER A 187 21.33 3.78 -9.08
N LEU A 188 20.59 4.88 -8.87
CA LEU A 188 19.16 4.91 -9.17
C LEU A 188 18.90 4.52 -10.63
N ALA A 189 19.71 5.05 -11.56
CA ALA A 189 19.59 4.74 -12.98
C ALA A 189 19.78 3.24 -13.27
N ASP A 190 20.68 2.55 -12.57
CA ASP A 190 20.85 1.11 -12.73
C ASP A 190 19.63 0.34 -12.23
N GLN A 191 19.04 0.75 -11.10
CA GLN A 191 17.83 0.12 -10.57
C GLN A 191 16.67 0.23 -11.57
N GLU A 192 16.50 1.40 -12.16
CA GLU A 192 15.44 1.69 -13.13
C GLU A 192 15.68 1.01 -14.46
N GLN A 193 16.92 0.96 -14.93
CA GLN A 193 17.26 0.19 -16.12
C GLN A 193 16.98 -1.30 -15.92
N ILE A 194 17.28 -1.83 -14.73
CA ILE A 194 16.97 -3.22 -14.38
C ILE A 194 15.46 -3.44 -14.38
N LEU A 195 14.67 -2.50 -13.87
CA LEU A 195 13.22 -2.64 -13.80
C LEU A 195 12.51 -2.26 -15.11
N GLY A 196 13.13 -1.48 -15.99
CA GLY A 196 12.49 -0.95 -17.18
C GLY A 196 11.43 0.11 -16.89
N ASP A 197 11.48 0.74 -15.72
CA ASP A 197 10.50 1.75 -15.29
C ASP A 197 11.12 2.77 -14.31
N GLN A 198 10.46 3.93 -14.15
CA GLN A 198 10.90 5.02 -13.28
C GLN A 198 10.10 5.04 -11.97
N PHE A 199 10.80 5.28 -10.86
CA PHE A 199 10.16 5.49 -9.56
C PHE A 199 9.60 6.91 -9.41
N GLY A 200 8.36 7.05 -8.93
CA GLY A 200 7.74 8.36 -8.67
C GLY A 200 8.31 9.14 -7.48
N ALA A 201 9.06 8.47 -6.59
CA ALA A 201 9.71 9.13 -5.47
C ALA A 201 11.11 8.59 -5.18
N VAL A 202 11.98 9.44 -4.63
CA VAL A 202 13.33 9.08 -4.23
C VAL A 202 13.58 9.52 -2.79
N ARG A 203 13.87 8.55 -1.91
CA ARG A 203 14.20 8.83 -0.51
C ARG A 203 15.69 9.11 -0.31
N LEU A 204 15.98 10.27 0.29
CA LEU A 204 17.31 10.82 0.54
C LEU A 204 17.62 10.84 2.04
N TYR A 205 18.88 10.53 2.38
CA TYR A 205 19.40 10.65 3.74
C TYR A 205 20.48 11.71 3.77
N LYS A 206 20.26 12.78 4.52
CA LYS A 206 21.16 13.92 4.65
C LYS A 206 21.68 13.99 6.09
N GLU A 207 22.92 14.43 6.25
CA GLU A 207 23.54 14.58 7.57
C GLU A 207 24.33 15.89 7.67
N GLY A 208 24.24 16.53 8.84
CA GLY A 208 25.06 17.68 9.20
C GLY A 208 24.95 18.85 8.23
N ASN A 209 26.10 19.32 7.76
CA ASN A 209 26.26 20.56 7.00
C ASN A 209 26.44 20.37 5.48
N ALA A 210 26.22 19.17 4.96
CA ALA A 210 26.36 18.89 3.53
C ALA A 210 25.50 19.82 2.66
N LEU A 211 25.92 20.07 1.41
CA LEU A 211 25.07 20.73 0.41
C LEU A 211 23.72 19.99 0.36
N PHE A 212 22.64 20.74 0.56
CA PHE A 212 21.35 20.12 0.79
C PHE A 212 20.79 19.50 -0.49
N PHE A 213 20.98 20.15 -1.64
CA PHE A 213 20.69 19.61 -2.96
C PHE A 213 21.91 19.62 -3.90
N ASN A 214 21.98 18.64 -4.79
CA ASN A 214 22.95 18.58 -5.88
C ASN A 214 22.26 18.42 -7.24
N ASN A 215 23.02 18.55 -8.33
CA ASN A 215 22.48 18.47 -9.71
C ASN A 215 21.72 17.16 -10.00
N THR A 216 22.09 16.04 -9.35
CA THR A 216 21.40 14.76 -9.53
C THR A 216 20.01 14.80 -8.90
N GLU A 217 19.90 15.35 -7.69
CA GLU A 217 18.63 15.44 -6.97
C GLU A 217 17.68 16.45 -7.64
N GLN A 218 18.23 17.54 -8.19
CA GLN A 218 17.46 18.47 -9.02
C GLN A 218 16.96 17.80 -10.31
N ARG A 219 17.83 17.05 -11.01
CA ARG A 219 17.43 16.30 -12.20
C ARG A 219 16.31 15.30 -11.90
N TRP A 220 16.35 14.60 -10.76
CA TRP A 220 15.29 13.68 -10.37
C TRP A 220 13.95 14.39 -10.20
N HIS A 221 13.95 15.59 -9.62
CA HIS A 221 12.74 16.40 -9.57
C HIS A 221 12.27 16.85 -10.96
N ASP A 222 13.18 17.31 -11.82
CA ASP A 222 12.85 17.73 -13.20
C ASP A 222 12.26 16.57 -14.03
N GLU A 223 12.60 15.32 -13.66
CA GLU A 223 12.03 14.09 -14.20
C GLU A 223 10.66 13.71 -13.57
N GLY A 224 10.09 14.57 -12.73
CA GLY A 224 8.74 14.41 -12.16
C GLY A 224 8.68 13.81 -10.74
N ARG A 225 9.83 13.53 -10.11
CA ARG A 225 9.87 12.71 -8.89
C ARG A 225 9.71 13.53 -7.63
N HIS A 226 9.06 12.94 -6.62
CA HIS A 226 9.05 13.48 -5.27
C HIS A 226 10.37 13.18 -4.54
N LEU A 227 10.91 14.18 -3.85
CA LEU A 227 12.05 13.97 -2.96
C LEU A 227 11.57 13.76 -1.52
N VAL A 228 11.93 12.61 -0.93
CA VAL A 228 11.60 12.25 0.45
C VAL A 228 12.86 12.34 1.30
N VAL A 229 13.04 13.43 2.03
CA VAL A 229 14.30 13.78 2.69
C VAL A 229 14.23 13.53 4.18
N SER A 230 15.16 12.73 4.70
CA SER A 230 15.43 12.61 6.13
C SER A 230 16.76 13.30 6.46
N TRP A 231 16.72 14.28 7.37
CA TRP A 231 17.92 15.02 7.79
C TRP A 231 18.27 14.77 9.26
N LYS A 232 19.54 14.39 9.51
CA LYS A 232 20.13 14.29 10.86
C LYS A 232 21.07 15.48 11.09
N ILE A 233 20.70 16.40 11.97
CA ILE A 233 21.44 17.68 12.18
C ILE A 233 22.77 17.44 12.91
N THR A 234 22.78 16.53 13.89
CA THR A 234 23.98 16.15 14.64
C THR A 234 23.80 14.75 15.23
N GLN A 235 24.91 13.99 15.32
CA GLN A 235 24.93 12.65 15.93
C GLN A 235 25.72 12.60 17.24
N SER A 236 26.34 13.70 17.66
CA SER A 236 27.30 13.70 18.77
C SER A 236 26.83 14.52 19.95
N SER A 237 27.04 13.99 21.16
CA SER A 237 26.93 14.77 22.38
C SER A 237 28.08 15.78 22.49
N ARG A 238 27.88 16.88 23.21
CA ARG A 238 28.93 17.85 23.54
C ARG A 238 28.82 18.26 24.99
N ASN A 239 29.90 18.14 25.76
CA ASN A 239 29.93 18.49 27.19
C ASN A 239 28.80 17.82 28.00
N GLY A 240 28.50 16.54 27.72
CA GLY A 240 27.41 15.81 28.37
C GLY A 240 25.99 16.13 27.85
N VAL A 241 25.83 17.15 27.00
CA VAL A 241 24.53 17.52 26.41
C VAL A 241 24.24 16.64 25.20
N LYS A 242 23.05 16.04 25.20
CA LYS A 242 22.61 15.08 24.17
C LYS A 242 22.25 15.78 22.85
N PRO A 243 22.46 15.13 21.69
CA PRO A 243 22.21 15.68 20.35
C PRO A 243 20.92 16.51 20.20
N TRP A 244 19.74 15.97 20.55
CA TRP A 244 18.48 16.69 20.37
C TRP A 244 18.34 17.90 21.28
N VAL A 245 18.85 17.81 22.51
CA VAL A 245 18.85 18.93 23.45
C VAL A 245 19.71 20.08 22.92
N ARG A 246 20.86 19.77 22.30
CA ARG A 246 21.73 20.77 21.68
C ARG A 246 21.03 21.52 20.54
N VAL A 247 20.36 20.78 19.67
CA VAL A 247 19.56 21.38 18.57
C VAL A 247 18.41 22.22 19.13
N ALA A 248 17.66 21.69 20.09
CA ALA A 248 16.56 22.40 20.74
C ALA A 248 17.00 23.64 21.55
N ASN A 249 18.27 23.73 21.93
CA ASN A 249 18.87 24.90 22.59
C ASN A 249 19.44 25.92 21.61
N GLY A 250 19.29 25.71 20.30
CA GLY A 250 19.68 26.66 19.27
C GLY A 250 21.15 26.60 18.84
N GLU A 251 21.91 25.56 19.25
CA GLU A 251 23.32 25.43 18.84
C GLU A 251 23.52 25.32 17.31
N PHE A 252 22.45 25.01 16.57
CA PHE A 252 22.48 24.77 15.13
C PHE A 252 21.54 25.69 14.33
N ASP A 253 21.06 26.80 14.91
CA ASP A 253 20.07 27.66 14.26
C ASP A 253 20.57 28.24 12.93
N ASP A 254 21.83 28.65 12.85
CA ASP A 254 22.42 29.17 11.61
C ASP A 254 22.49 28.10 10.51
N LEU A 255 22.75 26.85 10.91
CA LEU A 255 22.70 25.69 10.01
C LEU A 255 21.27 25.45 9.53
N VAL A 256 20.30 25.43 10.44
CA VAL A 256 18.88 25.25 10.13
C VAL A 256 18.36 26.34 9.20
N ARG A 257 18.69 27.61 9.45
CA ARG A 257 18.31 28.74 8.59
C ARG A 257 18.94 28.65 7.20
N ARG A 258 20.20 28.19 7.11
CA ARG A 258 20.85 27.99 5.81
C ARG A 258 20.15 26.90 5.01
N VAL A 259 19.92 25.73 5.62
CA VAL A 259 19.22 24.62 4.96
C VAL A 259 17.80 25.01 4.54
N ALA A 260 17.08 25.78 5.37
CA ALA A 260 15.76 26.28 4.98
C ALA A 260 15.82 27.19 3.74
N ARG A 261 16.86 28.04 3.60
CA ARG A 261 17.06 28.82 2.38
C ARG A 261 17.41 27.95 1.18
N ASP A 262 18.28 26.96 1.36
CA ASP A 262 18.61 26.01 0.28
C ASP A 262 17.34 25.28 -0.21
N ILE A 263 16.44 24.89 0.69
CA ILE A 263 15.14 24.27 0.36
C ILE A 263 14.21 25.25 -0.33
N ARG A 264 14.09 26.49 0.16
CA ARG A 264 13.30 27.54 -0.51
C ARG A 264 13.80 27.77 -1.94
N ASP A 265 15.12 27.90 -2.11
CA ASP A 265 15.77 28.25 -3.37
C ASP A 265 15.73 27.10 -4.39
N ASN A 266 15.51 25.87 -3.92
CA ASN A 266 15.23 24.70 -4.77
C ASN A 266 13.92 24.84 -5.56
N GLY A 267 12.94 25.58 -5.04
CA GLY A 267 11.76 26.03 -5.80
C GLY A 267 10.58 25.05 -5.87
N TYR A 268 10.66 23.86 -5.27
CA TYR A 268 9.60 22.84 -5.31
C TYR A 268 9.39 22.11 -3.96
N PRO A 269 8.18 21.56 -3.71
CA PRO A 269 7.86 20.83 -2.49
C PRO A 269 8.63 19.53 -2.34
N ILE A 270 9.07 19.25 -1.11
CA ILE A 270 9.72 18.01 -0.69
C ILE A 270 9.03 17.47 0.56
N LEU A 271 8.96 16.14 0.67
CA LEU A 271 8.64 15.49 1.94
C LEU A 271 9.88 15.60 2.84
N PHE A 272 9.75 16.20 4.01
CA PHE A 272 10.87 16.51 4.89
C PHE A 272 10.66 15.98 6.31
N SER A 273 11.67 15.27 6.81
CA SER A 273 11.66 14.69 8.15
C SER A 273 12.97 14.92 8.89
N LEU A 274 12.87 15.13 10.19
CA LEU A 274 14.00 15.24 11.11
C LEU A 274 14.22 13.91 11.83
N HIS A 275 15.43 13.38 11.68
CA HIS A 275 15.87 12.14 12.32
C HIS A 275 14.87 10.97 12.13
N HIS A 276 14.98 10.27 10.99
CA HIS A 276 14.25 9.01 10.80
C HIS A 276 14.52 8.01 11.91
N GLU A 277 13.52 7.20 12.22
CA GLU A 277 13.50 6.20 13.28
C GLU A 277 14.01 6.78 14.62
N PRO A 278 13.39 7.87 15.11
CA PRO A 278 13.90 8.54 16.30
C PRO A 278 13.91 7.64 17.54
N GLU A 279 13.06 6.61 17.59
CA GLU A 279 12.99 5.64 18.68
C GLU A 279 14.31 4.91 18.92
N ASP A 280 15.05 4.61 17.86
CA ASP A 280 16.35 3.94 17.92
C ASP A 280 17.43 4.79 18.59
N ASN A 281 17.19 6.10 18.63
CA ASN A 281 18.11 7.06 19.18
C ASN A 281 17.82 7.37 20.65
N VAL A 282 16.76 6.82 21.24
CA VAL A 282 16.46 6.97 22.68
C VAL A 282 17.20 5.88 23.48
N PRO A 283 17.95 6.22 24.54
CA PRO A 283 18.17 7.55 25.13
C PRO A 283 19.45 8.27 24.62
N SER A 284 20.13 7.71 23.63
CA SER A 284 21.43 8.17 23.15
C SER A 284 21.43 9.63 22.65
N PHE A 285 20.34 10.08 22.03
CA PHE A 285 20.16 11.43 21.47
C PHE A 285 19.32 12.35 22.36
N GLY A 286 18.60 11.78 23.32
CA GLY A 286 17.71 12.49 24.24
C GLY A 286 16.51 11.63 24.63
N SER A 287 15.54 12.24 25.34
CA SER A 287 14.25 11.65 25.64
C SER A 287 13.22 11.88 24.52
N ASN A 288 12.06 11.23 24.62
CA ASN A 288 10.92 11.49 23.73
C ASN A 288 10.50 12.97 23.74
N ALA A 289 10.56 13.63 24.90
CA ALA A 289 10.26 15.06 25.04
C ALA A 289 11.32 15.94 24.36
N ASP A 290 12.59 15.54 24.43
CA ASP A 290 13.67 16.26 23.75
C ASP A 290 13.53 16.17 22.23
N TYR A 291 13.08 15.02 21.70
CA TYR A 291 12.77 14.89 20.27
C TYR A 291 11.65 15.85 19.84
N ARG A 292 10.51 15.87 20.56
CA ARG A 292 9.41 16.81 20.25
C ARG A 292 9.86 18.26 20.32
N ARG A 293 10.64 18.61 21.35
CA ARG A 293 11.18 19.97 21.51
C ARG A 293 12.11 20.34 20.37
N MET A 294 13.01 19.44 19.98
CA MET A 294 13.91 19.63 18.84
C MET A 294 13.14 19.81 17.53
N PHE A 295 12.16 18.94 17.26
CA PHE A 295 11.36 19.00 16.04
C PHE A 295 10.64 20.33 15.92
N ARG A 296 9.90 20.74 16.97
CA ARG A 296 9.14 22.00 16.97
C ARG A 296 10.04 23.24 16.89
N HIS A 297 11.22 23.20 17.52
CA HIS A 297 12.21 24.28 17.40
C HIS A 297 12.67 24.45 15.96
N VAL A 298 13.08 23.36 15.30
CA VAL A 298 13.52 23.39 13.90
C VAL A 298 12.38 23.81 12.97
N HIS A 299 11.18 23.26 13.14
CA HIS A 299 9.98 23.66 12.40
C HIS A 299 9.73 25.17 12.52
N SER A 300 9.80 25.75 13.73
CA SER A 300 9.60 27.19 13.96
C SER A 300 10.59 28.10 13.23
N ILE A 301 11.75 27.57 12.85
CA ILE A 301 12.78 28.29 12.09
C ILE A 301 12.59 28.10 10.59
N MET A 302 12.35 26.85 10.16
CA MET A 302 12.34 26.50 8.74
C MET A 302 11.02 26.89 8.06
N GLU A 303 9.88 26.67 8.72
CA GLU A 303 8.56 26.88 8.14
C GLU A 303 8.34 28.32 7.64
N PRO A 304 8.69 29.39 8.38
CA PRO A 304 8.56 30.75 7.87
C PRO A 304 9.50 31.09 6.70
N ILE A 305 10.56 30.30 6.47
CA ILE A 305 11.55 30.54 5.41
C ILE A 305 11.15 29.83 4.11
N ALA A 306 10.59 28.62 4.19
CA ALA A 306 10.28 27.78 3.03
C ALA A 306 8.88 27.11 3.12
N PRO A 307 7.80 27.88 3.40
CA PRO A 307 6.47 27.32 3.72
C PRO A 307 5.79 26.63 2.53
N GLN A 308 6.24 26.91 1.30
CA GLN A 308 5.71 26.26 0.10
C GLN A 308 6.50 25.02 -0.30
N GLN A 309 7.69 24.83 0.26
CA GLN A 309 8.59 23.74 -0.12
C GLN A 309 8.63 22.63 0.93
N LEU A 310 8.26 22.90 2.18
CA LEU A 310 8.33 21.92 3.26
C LEU A 310 6.98 21.19 3.43
N VAL A 311 7.00 19.88 3.23
CA VAL A 311 5.90 18.98 3.58
C VAL A 311 6.39 18.07 4.71
N TRP A 312 5.94 18.32 5.93
CA TRP A 312 6.53 17.74 7.14
C TRP A 312 6.03 16.33 7.43
N PHE A 313 6.95 15.45 7.82
CA PHE A 313 6.60 14.13 8.33
C PHE A 313 7.56 13.62 9.40
N VAL A 314 7.12 12.63 10.17
CA VAL A 314 8.00 11.79 10.98
C VAL A 314 7.98 10.37 10.44
N ASN A 315 9.16 9.75 10.42
CA ASN A 315 9.35 8.40 9.95
C ASN A 315 9.69 7.46 11.10
N TYR A 316 8.70 6.78 11.64
CA TYR A 316 8.83 5.89 12.79
C TYR A 316 9.37 4.51 12.39
N ARG A 317 9.95 3.80 13.35
CA ARG A 317 10.37 2.41 13.14
C ARG A 317 9.14 1.49 13.16
N GLY A 318 9.05 0.55 12.21
CA GLY A 318 7.92 -0.39 12.11
C GLY A 318 8.12 -1.75 12.80
N TRP A 319 9.19 -1.96 13.57
CA TRP A 319 9.44 -3.21 14.30
C TRP A 319 9.34 -3.01 15.82
N SER A 320 8.41 -3.72 16.45
CA SER A 320 8.52 -4.20 17.86
C SER A 320 8.74 -3.18 19.00
N THR A 321 8.73 -1.87 18.82
CA THR A 321 8.88 -0.93 19.94
C THR A 321 7.54 -0.64 20.62
N GLY A 322 7.04 -1.63 21.35
CA GLY A 322 6.04 -1.42 22.40
C GLY A 322 4.69 -0.85 21.93
N PRO A 323 3.81 -0.48 22.88
CA PRO A 323 2.48 0.02 22.56
C PRO A 323 2.59 1.32 21.75
N ALA A 324 1.51 1.67 21.05
CA ALA A 324 1.30 2.98 20.43
C ALA A 324 1.76 4.17 21.30
N THR A 325 1.84 3.99 22.62
CA THR A 325 2.36 4.92 23.61
C THR A 325 3.77 5.45 23.36
N GLN A 326 4.72 4.70 22.77
CA GLN A 326 6.06 5.25 22.49
C GLN A 326 6.03 6.20 21.29
N ILE A 327 5.35 5.81 20.21
CA ILE A 327 5.15 6.63 19.01
C ILE A 327 4.39 7.91 19.39
N GLU A 328 3.26 7.76 20.10
CA GLU A 328 2.46 8.85 20.64
C GLU A 328 3.32 9.79 21.49
N ALA A 329 4.16 9.24 22.38
CA ALA A 329 5.06 10.03 23.19
C ALA A 329 6.12 10.77 22.36
N MET A 330 6.42 10.37 21.12
CA MET A 330 7.36 11.09 20.26
C MET A 330 6.67 12.00 19.25
N TYR A 331 5.35 11.92 19.12
CA TYR A 331 4.57 12.66 18.14
C TYR A 331 4.66 14.19 18.34
N PRO A 332 5.23 14.96 17.40
CA PRO A 332 5.39 16.41 17.53
C PRO A 332 4.08 17.21 17.56
N GLY A 333 3.00 16.69 16.98
CA GLY A 333 1.67 17.31 16.93
C GLY A 333 1.13 17.48 15.51
N ASP A 334 -0.20 17.44 15.36
CA ASP A 334 -0.90 17.62 14.08
C ASP A 334 -0.71 19.02 13.48
N ASP A 335 -0.30 20.00 14.28
CA ASP A 335 -0.10 21.39 13.88
C ASP A 335 1.24 21.66 13.17
N VAL A 336 2.16 20.69 13.21
CA VAL A 336 3.51 20.80 12.62
C VAL A 336 3.85 19.64 11.67
N LEU A 337 2.91 18.73 11.43
CA LEU A 337 3.09 17.58 10.55
C LEU A 337 2.02 17.57 9.46
N ASP A 338 2.43 17.27 8.24
CA ASP A 338 1.53 17.06 7.10
C ASP A 338 1.24 15.58 6.88
N TRP A 339 2.25 14.72 7.07
CA TRP A 339 2.15 13.28 6.89
C TRP A 339 2.66 12.50 8.10
N ILE A 340 2.23 11.25 8.19
CA ILE A 340 2.75 10.26 9.14
C ILE A 340 3.32 9.07 8.36
N SER A 341 4.53 8.63 8.74
CA SER A 341 5.22 7.53 8.07
C SER A 341 5.83 6.52 9.03
N TRP A 342 5.95 5.26 8.60
CA TRP A 342 6.65 4.21 9.33
C TRP A 342 7.36 3.22 8.40
N ASN A 343 8.21 2.38 8.99
CA ASN A 343 9.08 1.45 8.29
C ASN A 343 8.77 -0.05 8.55
N PRO A 344 7.78 -0.67 7.89
CA PRO A 344 7.52 -2.11 7.99
C PRO A 344 8.53 -2.94 7.18
N TYR A 345 9.18 -3.92 7.80
CA TYR A 345 10.19 -4.79 7.16
C TYR A 345 10.06 -6.27 7.52
N ASN A 346 10.01 -7.13 6.50
CA ASN A 346 10.05 -8.58 6.69
C ASN A 346 11.51 -9.07 6.71
N TRP A 347 12.00 -9.30 7.93
CA TRP A 347 13.36 -9.74 8.25
C TRP A 347 13.52 -11.28 8.35
N TRP A 348 12.73 -12.06 7.61
CA TRP A 348 12.85 -13.53 7.61
C TRP A 348 14.30 -14.00 7.37
N GLY A 349 14.77 -14.95 8.18
CA GLY A 349 16.12 -15.54 8.06
C GLY A 349 17.29 -14.59 8.39
N CYS A 350 17.01 -13.31 8.68
CA CYS A 350 18.00 -12.29 8.99
C CYS A 350 18.38 -12.23 10.48
N HIS A 351 17.43 -12.58 11.34
CA HIS A 351 17.62 -12.72 12.78
C HIS A 351 17.27 -14.15 13.18
N SER A 352 17.97 -14.71 14.16
CA SER A 352 17.77 -16.07 14.68
C SER A 352 16.35 -16.34 15.21
N THR A 353 15.52 -15.30 15.35
CA THR A 353 14.14 -15.33 15.86
C THR A 353 13.10 -14.84 14.84
N GLY A 354 13.50 -14.50 13.60
CA GLY A 354 12.61 -13.86 12.63
C GLY A 354 11.62 -14.84 12.01
N ARG A 355 10.31 -14.67 12.27
CA ARG A 355 9.24 -15.30 11.46
C ARG A 355 8.95 -14.49 10.21
N TRP A 356 8.47 -15.16 9.16
CA TRP A 356 7.88 -14.49 7.99
C TRP A 356 6.62 -13.74 8.42
N LYS A 357 6.53 -12.45 8.07
CA LYS A 357 5.38 -11.60 8.41
C LYS A 357 4.82 -10.98 7.14
N SER A 358 3.51 -11.01 6.95
CA SER A 358 2.83 -10.30 5.87
C SER A 358 2.95 -8.78 6.04
N MET A 359 2.69 -7.99 4.98
CA MET A 359 2.57 -6.54 5.12
C MET A 359 1.44 -6.18 6.10
N LYS A 360 0.30 -6.87 6.02
CA LYS A 360 -0.84 -6.67 6.91
C LYS A 360 -0.43 -6.74 8.39
N GLU A 361 0.27 -7.79 8.79
CA GLU A 361 0.72 -7.95 10.18
C GLU A 361 1.70 -6.88 10.64
N GLN A 362 2.53 -6.35 9.73
CA GLN A 362 3.57 -5.39 10.07
C GLN A 362 3.05 -3.96 10.14
N ALA A 363 2.10 -3.61 9.28
CA ALA A 363 1.52 -2.28 9.20
C ALA A 363 0.37 -2.06 10.19
N ARG A 364 -0.35 -3.13 10.59
CA ARG A 364 -1.63 -3.03 11.32
C ARG A 364 -1.58 -2.10 12.52
N TYR A 365 -0.61 -2.26 13.42
CA TYR A 365 -0.54 -1.48 14.66
C TYR A 365 -0.39 0.02 14.39
N PHE A 366 0.52 0.38 13.49
CA PHE A 366 0.80 1.77 13.18
C PHE A 366 -0.38 2.40 12.43
N TYR A 367 -0.93 1.68 11.46
CA TYR A 367 -2.10 2.13 10.70
C TYR A 367 -3.33 2.33 11.59
N ASP A 368 -3.64 1.38 12.49
CA ASP A 368 -4.76 1.49 13.42
C ASP A 368 -4.58 2.65 14.41
N TRP A 369 -3.35 2.88 14.92
CA TRP A 369 -3.06 4.04 15.76
C TRP A 369 -3.27 5.37 15.01
N ALA A 370 -2.71 5.51 13.81
CA ALA A 370 -2.87 6.72 13.01
C ALA A 370 -4.33 6.93 12.55
N ARG A 371 -5.10 5.85 12.40
CA ARG A 371 -6.56 5.87 12.16
C ARG A 371 -7.36 6.33 13.36
N ALA A 372 -7.03 5.87 14.54
CA ALA A 372 -7.74 6.26 15.75
C ALA A 372 -7.43 7.70 16.19
N ASN A 373 -6.17 8.14 16.06
CA ASN A 373 -5.70 9.37 16.70
C ASN A 373 -5.49 10.54 15.72
N HIS A 374 -5.20 10.25 14.44
CA HIS A 374 -4.84 11.25 13.44
C HIS A 374 -5.64 11.07 12.14
N PRO A 375 -6.99 11.06 12.17
CA PRO A 375 -7.82 10.58 11.06
C PRO A 375 -7.65 11.37 9.75
N ASN A 376 -7.21 12.63 9.84
CA ASN A 376 -7.10 13.54 8.69
C ASN A 376 -5.70 13.56 8.06
N LYS A 377 -4.72 12.85 8.62
CA LYS A 377 -3.34 12.87 8.10
C LYS A 377 -3.17 11.83 6.97
N PRO A 378 -2.66 12.19 5.79
CA PRO A 378 -2.20 11.20 4.83
C PRO A 378 -1.05 10.37 5.43
N LEU A 379 -1.01 9.10 5.05
CA LEU A 379 0.01 8.15 5.53
C LEU A 379 0.91 7.73 4.38
N PHE A 380 2.16 7.40 4.67
CA PHE A 380 2.98 6.70 3.70
C PHE A 380 3.89 5.68 4.37
N ILE A 381 4.29 4.67 3.61
CA ILE A 381 5.28 3.70 4.04
C ILE A 381 6.65 4.26 3.66
N GLY A 382 7.41 4.70 4.66
CA GLY A 382 8.64 5.44 4.43
C GLY A 382 9.81 4.57 4.02
N GLU A 383 9.83 3.31 4.45
CA GLU A 383 10.76 2.30 3.96
C GLU A 383 10.15 0.91 4.15
N THR A 384 10.25 0.06 3.15
CA THR A 384 9.84 -1.33 3.29
C THR A 384 10.63 -2.30 2.43
N GLY A 385 10.57 -3.58 2.80
CA GLY A 385 10.96 -4.69 1.95
C GLY A 385 10.68 -6.06 2.57
N ALA A 386 10.86 -7.14 1.79
CA ALA A 386 11.07 -8.52 2.27
C ALA A 386 12.43 -9.17 1.89
N THR A 387 13.04 -9.92 2.82
CA THR A 387 14.22 -10.76 2.55
C THR A 387 13.86 -11.92 1.62
N GLU A 388 14.84 -12.46 0.89
CA GLU A 388 14.60 -13.70 0.15
C GLU A 388 14.53 -14.91 1.05
N ASP A 389 13.55 -15.76 0.76
CA ASP A 389 13.48 -17.10 1.28
C ASP A 389 14.05 -18.08 0.25
N TRP A 390 15.37 -18.32 0.30
CA TRP A 390 16.03 -19.20 -0.66
C TRP A 390 15.58 -20.67 -0.57
N ALA A 391 14.96 -21.06 0.54
CA ALA A 391 14.32 -22.37 0.67
C ALA A 391 12.98 -22.45 -0.08
N ASN A 392 12.34 -21.30 -0.34
CA ASN A 392 11.05 -21.20 -1.03
C ASN A 392 11.13 -20.13 -2.14
N PRO A 393 11.76 -20.44 -3.30
CA PRO A 393 11.92 -19.49 -4.39
C PRO A 393 10.59 -18.85 -4.81
N GLY A 394 10.57 -17.53 -4.96
CA GLY A 394 9.35 -16.78 -5.35
C GLY A 394 8.49 -16.32 -4.17
N ARG A 395 8.69 -16.82 -2.96
CA ARG A 395 7.93 -16.39 -1.76
C ARG A 395 8.02 -14.88 -1.51
N LYS A 396 9.20 -14.29 -1.73
CA LYS A 396 9.37 -12.82 -1.64
C LYS A 396 8.62 -12.08 -2.73
N ALA A 397 8.70 -12.55 -3.97
CA ALA A 397 7.95 -11.97 -5.09
C ALA A 397 6.46 -11.96 -4.76
N GLN A 398 5.95 -13.05 -4.17
CA GLN A 398 4.57 -13.08 -3.73
C GLN A 398 4.27 -12.08 -2.62
N TRP A 399 5.12 -12.02 -1.60
CA TRP A 399 4.96 -11.04 -0.54
C TRP A 399 4.95 -9.59 -1.05
N MET A 400 5.70 -9.28 -2.12
CA MET A 400 5.69 -7.96 -2.74
C MET A 400 4.35 -7.65 -3.40
N ARG A 401 3.76 -8.61 -4.12
CA ARG A 401 2.42 -8.47 -4.70
C ARG A 401 1.34 -8.36 -3.63
N ASP A 402 1.39 -9.24 -2.63
CA ASP A 402 0.50 -9.19 -1.46
C ASP A 402 0.63 -7.84 -0.73
N MET A 403 1.83 -7.29 -0.62
CA MET A 403 2.06 -5.97 -0.02
C MET A 403 1.32 -4.89 -0.80
N ALA A 404 1.50 -4.84 -2.12
CA ALA A 404 0.84 -3.87 -2.98
C ALA A 404 -0.69 -3.97 -2.85
N GLN A 405 -1.23 -5.18 -3.02
CA GLN A 405 -2.65 -5.43 -2.83
C GLN A 405 -3.16 -5.03 -1.43
N THR A 406 -2.43 -5.38 -0.37
CA THR A 406 -2.80 -5.01 1.01
C THR A 406 -2.84 -3.48 1.18
N ILE A 407 -1.92 -2.75 0.57
CA ILE A 407 -1.87 -1.29 0.67
C ILE A 407 -3.09 -0.66 -0.02
N GLU A 408 -3.47 -1.18 -1.18
CA GLU A 408 -4.66 -0.73 -1.91
C GLU A 408 -5.96 -1.06 -1.16
N GLU A 409 -6.12 -2.30 -0.72
CA GLU A 409 -7.39 -2.80 -0.17
C GLU A 409 -7.57 -2.50 1.32
N ASP A 410 -6.55 -2.79 2.13
CA ASP A 410 -6.66 -2.75 3.59
C ASP A 410 -6.15 -1.42 4.18
N TYR A 411 -5.28 -0.71 3.46
CA TYR A 411 -4.64 0.53 3.94
C TYR A 411 -4.82 1.74 3.01
N PRO A 412 -6.05 2.10 2.60
CA PRO A 412 -6.31 3.14 1.58
C PRO A 412 -5.85 4.56 1.93
N ARG A 413 -5.49 4.83 3.20
CA ARG A 413 -4.86 6.09 3.62
C ARG A 413 -3.36 6.17 3.33
N VAL A 414 -2.73 5.06 2.95
CA VAL A 414 -1.35 5.02 2.49
C VAL A 414 -1.31 5.53 1.07
N ARG A 415 -0.73 6.72 0.88
CA ARG A 415 -0.67 7.45 -0.40
C ARG A 415 0.74 7.55 -0.96
N GLY A 416 1.67 6.83 -0.36
CA GLY A 416 3.05 6.73 -0.80
C GLY A 416 3.72 5.49 -0.22
N VAL A 417 4.64 4.90 -0.98
CA VAL A 417 5.42 3.73 -0.55
C VAL A 417 6.85 3.93 -1.03
N VAL A 418 7.82 3.74 -0.15
CA VAL A 418 9.23 3.72 -0.53
C VAL A 418 9.79 2.32 -0.32
N TRP A 419 10.21 1.70 -1.39
CA TRP A 419 10.98 0.46 -1.35
C TRP A 419 12.41 0.72 -0.91
N PHE A 420 12.88 -0.01 0.10
CA PHE A 420 14.24 0.10 0.58
C PHE A 420 15.18 -0.80 -0.23
N GLN A 421 15.87 -0.20 -1.19
CA GLN A 421 16.81 -0.92 -2.03
C GLN A 421 18.22 -0.91 -1.41
N HIS A 422 18.67 -2.05 -0.88
CA HIS A 422 19.97 -2.18 -0.20
C HIS A 422 20.67 -3.51 -0.50
N THR A 423 22.00 -3.52 -0.65
CA THR A 423 22.85 -4.71 -0.39
C THR A 423 23.71 -4.41 0.83
N VAL A 424 23.57 -5.17 1.91
CA VAL A 424 24.45 -4.96 3.08
C VAL A 424 25.64 -5.88 2.88
N ALA A 425 26.74 -5.37 2.34
CA ALA A 425 27.96 -6.14 2.10
C ALA A 425 28.68 -6.56 3.41
N SER A 426 28.04 -7.37 4.26
CA SER A 426 28.67 -8.26 5.28
C SER A 426 27.61 -8.94 6.16
N GLY A 427 27.58 -10.28 6.18
CA GLY A 427 26.88 -11.11 7.19
C GLY A 427 25.44 -11.52 6.88
N PHE A 428 25.00 -12.65 7.48
CA PHE A 428 23.78 -13.50 7.37
C PHE A 428 22.50 -12.97 6.68
N CYS A 429 22.28 -11.66 6.59
CA CYS A 429 21.23 -10.95 5.87
C CYS A 429 21.49 -10.69 4.37
N ASN A 430 22.51 -11.33 3.80
CA ASN A 430 23.28 -10.75 2.70
C ASN A 430 22.72 -10.94 1.28
N ARG A 431 21.39 -10.93 1.03
CA ARG A 431 20.86 -11.07 -0.35
C ARG A 431 19.58 -10.25 -0.64
N ILE A 432 19.81 -8.95 -0.82
CA ILE A 432 19.19 -7.92 -1.71
C ILE A 432 17.67 -7.93 -1.96
N TRP A 433 17.07 -6.75 -1.86
CA TRP A 433 15.67 -6.43 -2.10
C TRP A 433 15.25 -6.41 -3.61
N GLN A 434 16.07 -7.01 -4.52
CA GLN A 434 15.77 -7.42 -5.93
C GLN A 434 16.64 -8.62 -6.41
N SER A 435 17.02 -9.45 -5.45
CA SER A 435 17.79 -10.71 -5.50
C SER A 435 17.44 -11.75 -6.59
N SER A 436 16.20 -11.89 -7.02
CA SER A 436 15.77 -12.95 -7.94
C SER A 436 15.00 -12.38 -9.13
N THR A 437 14.97 -13.13 -10.23
CA THR A 437 14.19 -12.76 -11.42
C THR A 437 12.72 -12.58 -11.09
N SER A 438 12.16 -13.44 -10.22
CA SER A 438 10.77 -13.34 -9.78
C SER A 438 10.51 -12.08 -8.95
N SER A 439 11.38 -11.73 -8.00
CA SER A 439 11.25 -10.49 -7.23
C SER A 439 11.37 -9.23 -8.10
N ARG A 440 12.24 -9.25 -9.12
CA ARG A 440 12.32 -8.16 -10.10
C ARG A 440 11.04 -8.03 -10.92
N ASN A 441 10.52 -9.13 -11.45
CA ASN A 441 9.26 -9.11 -12.20
C ASN A 441 8.13 -8.59 -11.33
N ALA A 442 8.00 -9.06 -10.09
CA ALA A 442 7.00 -8.54 -9.15
C ALA A 442 7.12 -7.04 -8.92
N MET A 443 8.34 -6.52 -8.78
CA MET A 443 8.55 -5.07 -8.68
C MET A 443 8.11 -4.33 -9.94
N ARG A 444 8.44 -4.84 -11.13
CA ARG A 444 8.01 -4.23 -12.40
C ARG A 444 6.49 -4.18 -12.49
N ASP A 445 5.82 -5.28 -12.13
CA ASP A 445 4.37 -5.37 -12.16
C ASP A 445 3.73 -4.35 -11.19
N ILE A 446 4.35 -4.12 -10.03
CA ILE A 446 3.89 -3.12 -9.05
C ILE A 446 4.10 -1.69 -9.55
N ILE A 447 5.25 -1.37 -10.14
CA ILE A 447 5.53 0.00 -10.62
C ILE A 447 4.68 0.34 -11.85
N ALA A 448 4.45 -0.64 -12.73
CA ALA A 448 3.59 -0.48 -13.89
C ALA A 448 2.09 -0.42 -13.55
N ASP A 449 1.72 -0.68 -12.28
CA ASP A 449 0.34 -0.69 -11.84
C ASP A 449 -0.22 0.74 -11.78
N PRO A 450 -1.37 1.05 -12.42
CA PRO A 450 -2.01 2.36 -12.35
C PRO A 450 -2.42 2.81 -10.93
N TYR A 451 -2.38 1.95 -9.90
CA TYR A 451 -2.49 2.42 -8.51
C TYR A 451 -1.25 3.18 -8.08
N TYR A 452 -0.10 2.68 -8.52
CA TYR A 452 1.24 3.05 -8.08
C TYR A 452 1.90 3.97 -9.10
N GLY A 453 1.32 5.15 -9.30
CA GLY A 453 1.81 6.10 -10.29
C GLY A 453 3.20 6.66 -9.98
N GLY A 454 3.89 7.03 -11.06
CA GLY A 454 5.11 7.83 -11.05
C GLY A 454 4.85 9.32 -10.89
#